data_AF-A0A519TCF0-F1
#
_entry.id   AF-A0A519TCF0-F1
#
_cell.length_a   1.000
_cell.length_b   1.000
_cell.length_c   1.000
_cell.angle_alpha   90.00
_cell.angle_beta   90.00
_cell.angle_gamma   90.00
#
_symmetry.space_group_name_H-M   'P 1'
#
loop_
_entity.id
_entity.type
_entity.pdbx_description
1 polymer ?
#
loop_
_entity_poly.entity_id
_entity_poly.type
_entity_poly.pdbx_seq_one_letter_code
_entity_poly.pdbx_strand_id
1 'polypeptide(L)'
;MRFTQRLRVEYVLVLFSGHGGTDAASRRPVLQLNARPQRVWLDGVLPAASRQLVIVDACRSFLGDAGLSGLFGEEKQYFPSNLSRTHARRLFDLTLARSEPGRVVCFACQQGTTSLDTQTGGYFSCELLDTTNEWTVAPSDNEYLSIHGAFERTRHTIARRPNPPQQPYLWDSLPSRRYSFRFSRTGGRTMRLCLGKQPV
;
A
#
# COMPACT_ATOMS: atom_id res chain seq x y z
N MET A 1 30.25 -20.78 -14.95
CA MET A 1 30.37 -19.31 -14.98
C MET A 1 28.97 -18.71 -14.82
N ARG A 2 28.59 -18.24 -13.62
CA ARG A 2 27.25 -17.68 -13.36
C ARG A 2 27.30 -16.16 -13.48
N PHE A 3 26.92 -15.62 -14.63
CA PHE A 3 26.61 -14.19 -14.77
C PHE A 3 25.16 -13.95 -14.33
N THR A 4 24.90 -13.96 -13.02
CA THR A 4 23.76 -13.22 -12.49
C THR A 4 24.30 -11.88 -12.05
N GLN A 5 24.28 -10.88 -12.94
CA GLN A 5 24.27 -9.49 -12.49
C GLN A 5 23.14 -9.40 -11.46
N ARG A 6 23.49 -9.22 -10.19
CA ARG A 6 22.53 -8.88 -9.14
C ARG A 6 21.92 -7.56 -9.58
N LEU A 7 20.74 -7.59 -10.20
CA LEU A 7 19.94 -6.40 -10.41
C LEU A 7 19.70 -5.82 -9.02
N ARG A 8 20.37 -4.70 -8.71
CA ARG A 8 20.10 -3.95 -7.49
C ARG A 8 18.77 -3.25 -7.69
N VAL A 9 17.73 -3.82 -7.11
CA VAL A 9 16.40 -3.23 -7.13
C VAL A 9 16.33 -2.18 -6.02
N GLU A 10 16.18 -0.90 -6.42
CA GLU A 10 16.13 0.23 -5.48
C GLU A 10 14.76 0.36 -4.79
N TYR A 11 13.71 -0.10 -5.47
CA TYR A 11 12.32 -0.06 -5.03
C TYR A 11 11.53 -1.27 -5.48
N VAL A 12 10.70 -1.82 -4.59
CA VAL A 12 9.72 -2.84 -4.93
C VAL A 12 8.34 -2.41 -4.45
N LEU A 13 7.36 -2.57 -5.33
CA LEU A 13 5.94 -2.61 -4.97
C LEU A 13 5.48 -4.08 -5.00
N VAL A 14 4.97 -4.58 -3.88
CA VAL A 14 4.25 -5.85 -3.81
C VAL A 14 2.78 -5.51 -3.57
N LEU A 15 1.90 -5.96 -4.46
CA LEU A 15 0.45 -5.92 -4.26
C LEU A 15 -0.03 -7.37 -4.18
N PHE A 16 -0.67 -7.72 -3.07
CA PHE A 16 -1.38 -8.97 -2.90
C PHE A 16 -2.85 -8.66 -2.66
N SER A 17 -3.73 -9.30 -3.44
CA SER A 17 -5.17 -9.29 -3.22
C SER A 17 -5.66 -10.74 -3.29
N GLY A 18 -6.42 -11.15 -2.27
CA GLY A 18 -6.98 -12.49 -2.19
C GLY A 18 -6.93 -13.04 -0.78
N HIS A 19 -6.80 -14.35 -0.67
CA HIS A 19 -6.90 -15.04 0.60
C HIS A 19 -5.65 -14.95 1.44
N GLY A 20 -5.85 -14.70 2.73
CA GLY A 20 -4.79 -14.63 3.70
C GLY A 20 -5.32 -14.85 5.10
N GLY A 21 -4.41 -14.85 6.05
CA GLY A 21 -4.75 -14.90 7.45
C GLY A 21 -3.55 -14.66 8.33
N THR A 22 -3.74 -14.98 9.60
CA THR A 22 -2.67 -15.00 10.59
C THR A 22 -2.46 -16.43 11.05
N ASP A 23 -1.23 -16.91 10.95
CA ASP A 23 -0.85 -18.19 11.52
C ASP A 23 -1.02 -18.16 13.05
N ALA A 24 -1.74 -19.14 13.61
CA ALA A 24 -2.14 -19.11 15.02
C ALA A 24 -0.94 -19.27 15.96
N ALA A 25 0.05 -20.07 15.59
CA ALA A 25 1.21 -20.37 16.43
C ALA A 25 2.21 -19.21 16.45
N SER A 26 2.59 -18.70 15.28
CA SER A 26 3.62 -17.68 15.12
C SER A 26 3.10 -16.25 15.15
N ARG A 27 1.77 -16.05 15.02
CA ARG A 27 1.12 -14.75 14.83
C ARG A 27 1.56 -13.98 13.57
N ARG A 28 2.23 -14.62 12.60
CA ARG A 28 2.69 -13.93 11.37
C ARG A 28 1.62 -13.97 10.27
N PRO A 29 1.60 -12.97 9.37
CA PRO A 29 0.72 -12.98 8.21
C PRO A 29 1.10 -14.07 7.21
N VAL A 30 0.09 -14.76 6.70
CA VAL A 30 0.24 -15.78 5.65
C VAL A 30 -0.69 -15.46 4.48
N LEU A 31 -0.22 -15.75 3.27
CA LEU A 31 -0.92 -15.57 2.01
C LEU A 31 -1.23 -16.94 1.43
N GLN A 32 -2.44 -17.11 0.89
CA GLN A 32 -2.83 -18.31 0.16
C GLN A 32 -2.69 -18.04 -1.34
N LEU A 33 -1.82 -18.81 -2.00
CA LEU A 33 -1.46 -18.55 -3.40
C LEU A 33 -2.40 -19.21 -4.41
N ASN A 34 -3.15 -20.23 -3.99
CA ASN A 34 -4.06 -20.97 -4.85
C ASN A 34 -5.16 -21.65 -4.03
N ALA A 35 -6.10 -22.30 -4.71
CA ALA A 35 -7.20 -23.02 -4.07
C ALA A 35 -6.75 -24.24 -3.22
N ARG A 36 -5.47 -24.63 -3.29
CA ARG A 36 -4.91 -25.69 -2.44
C ARG A 36 -4.47 -25.07 -1.10
N PRO A 37 -4.28 -25.86 -0.03
CA PRO A 37 -3.80 -25.36 1.27
C PRO A 37 -2.34 -24.85 1.27
N GLN A 38 -1.78 -24.51 0.10
CA GLN A 38 -0.45 -23.92 -0.01
C GLN A 38 -0.49 -22.48 0.49
N ARG A 39 0.16 -22.28 1.64
CA ARG A 39 0.33 -20.99 2.30
C ARG A 39 1.79 -20.59 2.25
N VAL A 40 2.04 -19.30 2.01
CA VAL A 40 3.37 -18.71 2.15
C VAL A 40 3.33 -17.62 3.19
N TRP A 41 4.42 -17.45 3.91
CA TRP A 41 4.56 -16.35 4.85
C TRP A 41 4.79 -15.07 4.07
N LEU A 42 4.18 -13.96 4.51
CA LEU A 42 4.31 -12.69 3.81
C LEU A 42 5.78 -12.29 3.65
N ASP A 43 6.59 -12.42 4.70
CA ASP A 43 8.03 -12.11 4.65
C ASP A 43 8.84 -13.03 3.73
N GLY A 44 8.36 -14.25 3.47
CA GLY A 44 8.97 -15.18 2.51
C GLY A 44 8.82 -14.77 1.05
N VAL A 45 7.89 -13.84 0.73
CA VAL A 45 7.70 -13.31 -0.64
C VAL A 45 8.29 -11.92 -0.85
N LEU A 46 8.89 -11.32 0.20
CA LEU A 46 9.45 -9.98 0.10
C LEU A 46 10.92 -10.03 -0.39
N PRO A 47 11.24 -9.45 -1.55
CA PRO A 47 12.60 -9.43 -2.06
C PRO A 47 13.51 -8.50 -1.24
N ALA A 48 14.82 -8.66 -1.43
CA ALA A 48 15.81 -7.74 -0.90
C ALA A 48 15.85 -6.45 -1.76
N ALA A 49 15.13 -5.42 -1.32
CA ALA A 49 15.18 -4.06 -1.89
C ALA A 49 15.34 -3.02 -0.78
N SER A 50 16.04 -1.92 -1.08
CA SER A 50 16.25 -0.82 -0.11
C SER A 50 14.97 -0.11 0.27
N ARG A 51 13.99 -0.04 -0.65
CA ARG A 51 12.69 0.59 -0.44
C ARG A 51 11.60 -0.37 -0.86
N GLN A 52 10.61 -0.57 0.00
CA GLN A 52 9.55 -1.54 -0.23
C GLN A 52 8.21 -0.94 0.17
N LEU A 53 7.26 -0.96 -0.76
CA LEU A 53 5.85 -0.79 -0.47
C LEU A 53 5.16 -2.13 -0.67
N VAL A 54 4.49 -2.62 0.37
CA VAL A 54 3.72 -3.86 0.33
C VAL A 54 2.28 -3.51 0.65
N ILE A 55 1.37 -3.86 -0.23
CA ILE A 55 -0.07 -3.70 -0.05
C ILE A 55 -0.67 -5.09 0.01
N VAL A 56 -1.36 -5.40 1.11
CA VAL A 56 -1.97 -6.70 1.39
C VAL A 56 -3.46 -6.50 1.61
N ASP A 57 -4.24 -6.76 0.57
CA ASP A 57 -5.70 -6.81 0.63
C ASP A 57 -6.16 -8.26 0.83
N ALA A 58 -6.12 -8.67 2.08
CA ALA A 58 -6.45 -10.03 2.50
C ALA A 58 -6.92 -10.03 3.96
N CYS A 59 -7.68 -11.05 4.32
CA CYS A 59 -8.02 -11.30 5.72
C CYS A 59 -6.77 -11.53 6.57
N ARG A 60 -6.88 -11.22 7.86
CA ARG A 60 -5.86 -11.49 8.88
C ARG A 60 -6.45 -12.20 10.09
N SER A 61 -7.63 -12.79 9.94
CA SER A 61 -8.22 -13.69 10.93
C SER A 61 -7.27 -14.87 11.20
N PHE A 62 -7.34 -15.42 12.41
CA PHE A 62 -6.53 -16.59 12.75
C PHE A 62 -7.03 -17.80 11.96
N LEU A 63 -6.14 -18.41 11.18
CA LEU A 63 -6.53 -19.55 10.36
C LEU A 63 -6.65 -20.81 11.24
N GLY A 64 -7.84 -21.41 11.25
CA GLY A 64 -8.04 -22.83 11.59
C GLY A 64 -7.94 -23.72 10.34
N ASP A 65 -8.37 -24.98 10.45
CA ASP A 65 -8.43 -25.94 9.33
C ASP A 65 -9.50 -25.61 8.27
N ALA A 66 -10.31 -24.58 8.49
CA ALA A 66 -11.28 -24.11 7.51
C ALA A 66 -10.55 -23.42 6.34
N GLY A 67 -10.69 -23.99 5.15
CA GLY A 67 -10.16 -23.43 3.91
C GLY A 67 -10.79 -22.08 3.57
N LEU A 68 -10.02 -21.21 2.92
CA LEU A 68 -10.51 -19.95 2.39
C LEU A 68 -11.02 -20.19 0.95
N SER A 69 -12.26 -19.78 0.66
CA SER A 69 -12.92 -19.99 -0.64
C SER A 69 -12.63 -18.84 -1.61
N GLY A 70 -11.91 -19.11 -2.70
CA GLY A 70 -11.47 -18.13 -3.72
C GLY A 70 -12.56 -17.21 -4.29
N LEU A 71 -12.18 -16.00 -4.66
CA LEU A 71 -12.94 -15.20 -5.64
C LEU A 71 -12.76 -15.84 -7.03
N PHE A 72 -13.86 -16.03 -7.75
CA PHE A 72 -13.87 -16.58 -9.10
C PHE A 72 -14.16 -15.46 -10.11
N GLY A 73 -13.23 -15.20 -11.04
CA GLY A 73 -13.45 -14.30 -12.17
C GLY A 73 -12.21 -13.51 -12.59
N GLU A 74 -12.02 -13.30 -13.90
CA GLU A 74 -11.12 -12.26 -14.40
C GLU A 74 -11.89 -10.94 -14.46
N GLU A 75 -11.63 -10.03 -13.52
CA GLU A 75 -12.11 -8.65 -13.63
C GLU A 75 -10.96 -7.74 -14.05
N LYS A 76 -11.09 -7.15 -15.25
CA LYS A 76 -10.21 -6.06 -15.70
C LYS A 76 -10.88 -4.74 -15.38
N GLN A 77 -10.38 -4.04 -14.37
CA GLN A 77 -10.80 -2.68 -14.09
C GLN A 77 -9.77 -1.68 -14.59
N TYR A 78 -10.26 -0.64 -15.25
CA TYR A 78 -9.47 0.50 -15.68
C TYR A 78 -9.77 1.67 -14.75
N PHE A 79 -8.74 2.18 -14.09
CA PHE A 79 -8.85 3.37 -13.25
C PHE A 79 -8.35 4.58 -14.04
N PRO A 80 -9.21 5.58 -14.34
CA PRO A 80 -8.77 6.79 -15.02
C PRO A 80 -7.79 7.55 -14.12
N SER A 81 -6.66 7.98 -14.67
CA SER A 81 -5.71 8.85 -13.96
C SER A 81 -5.70 10.23 -14.61
N ASN A 82 -5.75 11.26 -13.77
CA ASN A 82 -5.61 12.65 -14.21
C ASN A 82 -4.16 13.02 -14.57
N LEU A 83 -3.20 12.12 -14.35
CA LEU A 83 -1.80 12.30 -14.74
C LEU A 83 -1.49 11.52 -16.03
N SER A 84 -0.76 12.15 -16.94
CA SER A 84 -0.18 11.42 -18.06
C SER A 84 0.88 10.43 -17.56
N ARG A 85 1.08 9.32 -18.27
CA ARG A 85 2.08 8.29 -17.91
C ARG A 85 3.47 8.88 -17.69
N THR A 86 3.90 9.80 -18.55
CA THR A 86 5.21 10.46 -18.46
C THR A 86 5.32 11.33 -17.20
N HIS A 87 4.26 12.05 -16.86
CA HIS A 87 4.24 12.89 -15.66
C HIS A 87 4.25 12.02 -14.39
N ALA A 88 3.41 10.98 -14.33
CA ALA A 88 3.38 10.02 -13.23
C ALA A 88 4.76 9.36 -13.01
N ARG A 89 5.42 8.92 -14.09
CA ARG A 89 6.78 8.34 -14.03
C ARG A 89 7.79 9.33 -13.45
N ARG A 90 7.80 10.57 -13.96
CA ARG A 90 8.72 11.61 -13.48
C ARG A 90 8.52 11.92 -11.99
N LEU A 91 7.28 12.06 -11.54
CA LEU A 91 6.98 12.30 -10.13
C LEU A 91 7.41 11.11 -9.26
N PHE A 92 7.14 9.89 -9.73
CA PHE A 92 7.59 8.69 -9.05
C PHE A 92 9.12 8.65 -8.91
N ASP A 93 9.88 8.89 -9.98
CA ASP A 93 11.35 8.92 -9.95
C ASP A 93 11.91 9.94 -8.95
N LEU A 94 11.39 11.18 -9.03
CA LEU A 94 11.81 12.27 -8.15
C LEU A 94 11.50 11.97 -6.69
N THR A 95 10.33 11.40 -6.42
CA THR A 95 9.90 11.05 -5.06
C THR A 95 10.72 9.87 -4.53
N LEU A 96 10.99 8.88 -5.38
CA LEU A 96 11.74 7.69 -5.00
C LEU A 96 13.19 8.03 -4.64
N ALA A 97 13.85 8.87 -5.44
CA ALA A 97 15.22 9.31 -5.19
C ALA A 97 15.38 10.03 -3.84
N ARG A 98 14.30 10.66 -3.35
CA ARG A 98 14.25 11.40 -2.08
C ARG A 98 13.71 10.58 -0.91
N SER A 99 13.21 9.38 -1.17
CA SER A 99 12.61 8.54 -0.13
C SER A 99 13.69 7.86 0.68
N GLU A 100 13.49 7.75 1.99
CA GLU A 100 14.36 7.00 2.87
C GLU A 100 14.27 5.48 2.59
N PRO A 101 15.37 4.73 2.72
CA PRO A 101 15.32 3.28 2.74
C PRO A 101 14.40 2.77 3.86
N GLY A 102 13.62 1.74 3.55
CA GLY A 102 12.69 1.14 4.50
C GLY A 102 11.56 0.38 3.82
N ARG A 103 10.74 -0.25 4.64
CA ARG A 103 9.56 -1.00 4.23
C ARG A 103 8.32 -0.40 4.87
N VAL A 104 7.31 -0.15 4.05
CA VAL A 104 5.93 0.16 4.46
C VAL A 104 5.04 -1.00 4.03
N VAL A 105 4.22 -1.49 4.95
CA VAL A 105 3.24 -2.55 4.71
C VAL A 105 1.86 -2.03 5.08
N CYS A 106 0.99 -1.90 4.08
CA CYS A 106 -0.41 -1.54 4.23
C CYS A 106 -1.25 -2.81 4.21
N PHE A 107 -1.88 -3.14 5.32
CA PHE A 107 -2.85 -4.22 5.42
C PHE A 107 -4.27 -3.65 5.34
N ALA A 108 -5.13 -4.31 4.58
CA ALA A 108 -6.53 -3.95 4.48
C ALA A 108 -7.29 -4.05 5.80
N CYS A 109 -6.86 -4.94 6.70
CA CYS A 109 -7.45 -5.11 8.03
C CYS A 109 -6.38 -5.28 9.13
N GLN A 110 -6.82 -5.17 10.38
CA GLN A 110 -6.01 -5.44 11.57
C GLN A 110 -5.80 -6.94 11.75
N GLN A 111 -4.78 -7.30 12.55
CA GLN A 111 -4.59 -8.69 12.93
C GLN A 111 -5.82 -9.24 13.65
N GLY A 112 -6.25 -10.44 13.29
CA GLY A 112 -7.42 -11.09 13.85
C GLY A 112 -8.75 -10.68 13.21
N THR A 113 -8.76 -9.77 12.23
CA THR A 113 -9.99 -9.32 11.57
C THR A 113 -10.02 -9.66 10.07
N THR A 114 -11.20 -9.51 9.47
CA THR A 114 -11.51 -9.89 8.09
C THR A 114 -11.36 -8.67 7.16
N SER A 115 -10.86 -8.89 5.94
CA SER A 115 -10.96 -7.89 4.86
C SER A 115 -12.25 -8.13 4.10
N LEU A 116 -12.92 -7.06 3.68
CA LEU A 116 -14.16 -7.11 2.93
C LEU A 116 -13.87 -6.99 1.44
N ASP A 117 -14.68 -7.69 0.63
CA ASP A 117 -14.68 -7.55 -0.82
C ASP A 117 -16.05 -7.03 -1.28
N THR A 118 -16.05 -6.25 -2.36
CA THR A 118 -17.24 -5.92 -3.14
C THR A 118 -17.28 -6.80 -4.39
N GLN A 119 -18.36 -6.66 -5.17
CA GLN A 119 -18.42 -7.20 -6.53
C GLN A 119 -17.38 -6.60 -7.48
N THR A 120 -16.67 -5.55 -7.06
CA THR A 120 -15.68 -4.83 -7.87
C THR A 120 -14.27 -4.93 -7.29
N GLY A 121 -14.03 -5.84 -6.33
CA GLY A 121 -12.72 -6.06 -5.72
C GLY A 121 -12.66 -5.73 -4.23
N GLY A 122 -11.45 -5.80 -3.66
CA GLY A 122 -11.22 -5.59 -2.24
C GLY A 122 -11.58 -4.18 -1.80
N TYR A 123 -12.31 -4.07 -0.69
CA TYR A 123 -12.84 -2.81 -0.19
C TYR A 123 -11.73 -1.79 0.07
N PHE A 124 -10.63 -2.25 0.67
CA PHE A 124 -9.47 -1.40 0.93
C PHE A 124 -8.81 -0.92 -0.36
N SER A 125 -8.59 -1.81 -1.33
CA SER A 125 -7.97 -1.46 -2.60
C SER A 125 -8.80 -0.45 -3.39
N CYS A 126 -10.13 -0.66 -3.47
CA CYS A 126 -11.05 0.27 -4.11
C CYS A 126 -10.99 1.66 -3.44
N GLU A 127 -11.15 1.72 -2.11
CA GLU A 127 -11.11 2.97 -1.36
C GLU A 127 -9.74 3.68 -1.43
N LEU A 128 -8.65 2.92 -1.52
CA LEU A 128 -7.31 3.46 -1.71
C LEU A 128 -7.18 4.12 -3.09
N LEU A 129 -7.68 3.47 -4.14
CA LEU A 129 -7.68 4.02 -5.49
C LEU A 129 -8.55 5.26 -5.58
N ASP A 130 -9.77 5.23 -5.03
CA ASP A 130 -10.69 6.37 -5.02
C ASP A 130 -10.07 7.57 -4.27
N THR A 131 -9.49 7.33 -3.09
CA THR A 131 -8.76 8.35 -2.33
C THR A 131 -7.63 8.99 -3.15
N THR A 132 -6.88 8.19 -3.92
CA THR A 132 -5.81 8.73 -4.77
C THR A 132 -6.34 9.50 -5.96
N ASN A 133 -7.46 9.07 -6.56
CA ASN A 133 -8.11 9.75 -7.67
C ASN A 133 -8.71 11.10 -7.22
N GLU A 134 -9.43 11.14 -6.11
CA GLU A 134 -9.96 12.38 -5.52
C GLU A 134 -8.86 13.41 -5.25
N TRP A 135 -7.72 12.96 -4.71
CA TRP A 135 -6.58 13.84 -4.47
C TRP A 135 -6.04 14.48 -5.75
N THR A 136 -6.09 13.80 -6.90
CA THR A 136 -5.63 14.39 -8.17
C THR A 136 -6.54 15.49 -8.70
N VAL A 137 -7.82 15.52 -8.32
CA VAL A 137 -8.79 16.56 -8.75
C VAL A 137 -8.62 17.85 -7.95
N ALA A 138 -8.33 17.74 -6.66
CA ALA A 138 -8.10 18.86 -5.76
C ALA A 138 -6.81 18.64 -4.94
N PRO A 139 -5.62 18.73 -5.58
CA PRO A 139 -4.37 18.51 -4.87
C PRO A 139 -4.19 19.57 -3.78
N SER A 140 -3.95 19.10 -2.55
CA SER A 140 -3.52 19.95 -1.43
C SER A 140 -2.15 20.60 -1.72
N ASP A 141 -1.66 21.49 -0.85
CA ASP A 141 -0.33 22.14 -0.93
C ASP A 141 0.91 21.20 -1.00
N ASN A 142 0.72 19.89 -1.15
CA ASN A 142 1.79 18.92 -1.38
C ASN A 142 1.78 18.48 -2.85
N GLU A 143 2.95 18.41 -3.47
CA GLU A 143 3.12 18.03 -4.88
C GLU A 143 2.76 16.55 -5.16
N TYR A 144 2.73 15.71 -4.13
CA TYR A 144 2.38 14.29 -4.21
C TYR A 144 1.60 13.84 -2.96
N LEU A 145 0.81 12.78 -3.10
CA LEU A 145 0.19 12.09 -1.99
C LEU A 145 1.13 10.99 -1.48
N SER A 146 1.63 11.12 -0.25
CA SER A 146 2.43 10.07 0.37
C SER A 146 1.58 8.83 0.65
N ILE A 147 2.21 7.66 0.72
CA ILE A 147 1.48 6.41 1.06
C ILE A 147 0.82 6.49 2.43
N HIS A 148 1.46 7.09 3.44
CA HIS A 148 0.82 7.35 4.75
C HIS A 148 -0.39 8.27 4.62
N GLY A 149 -0.30 9.31 3.80
CA GLY A 149 -1.40 10.25 3.57
C GLY A 149 -2.57 9.59 2.84
N ALA A 150 -2.30 8.77 1.82
CA ALA A 150 -3.31 7.98 1.13
C ALA A 150 -3.97 6.98 2.10
N PHE A 151 -3.16 6.21 2.81
CA PHE A 151 -3.61 5.21 3.77
C PHE A 151 -4.49 5.81 4.88
N GLU A 152 -4.09 6.92 5.50
CA GLU A 152 -4.88 7.55 6.56
C GLU A 152 -6.22 8.07 6.05
N ARG A 153 -6.25 8.66 4.85
CA ARG A 153 -7.52 9.08 4.20
C ARG A 153 -8.43 7.88 3.96
N THR A 154 -7.89 6.81 3.35
CA THR A 154 -8.61 5.55 3.13
C THR A 154 -9.15 4.95 4.43
N ARG A 155 -8.31 4.90 5.48
CA ARG A 155 -8.71 4.43 6.82
C ARG A 155 -9.84 5.26 7.40
N HIS A 156 -9.80 6.58 7.25
CA HIS A 156 -10.88 7.48 7.69
C HIS A 156 -12.17 7.32 6.88
N THR A 157 -12.10 7.01 5.59
CA THR A 157 -13.29 6.75 4.77
C THR A 157 -13.93 5.43 5.17
N ILE A 158 -13.13 4.37 5.31
CA ILE A 158 -13.61 3.04 5.74
C ILE A 158 -14.23 3.11 7.16
N ALA A 159 -13.60 3.85 8.09
CA ALA A 159 -14.07 3.97 9.48
C ALA A 159 -15.43 4.69 9.62
N ARG A 160 -15.88 5.44 8.61
CA ARG A 160 -17.16 6.17 8.64
C ARG A 160 -18.36 5.33 8.19
N ARG A 161 -18.15 4.07 7.79
CA ARG A 161 -19.20 3.22 7.25
C ARG A 161 -19.91 2.38 8.35
N PRO A 162 -21.22 2.09 8.20
CA PRO A 162 -22.06 1.60 9.30
C PRO A 162 -21.91 0.12 9.73
N ASN A 163 -21.17 -0.76 9.01
CA ASN A 163 -20.98 -2.19 9.39
C ASN A 163 -20.00 -2.92 8.44
N PRO A 164 -19.21 -3.93 8.88
CA PRO A 164 -18.40 -4.04 10.10
C PRO A 164 -17.10 -3.20 9.98
N PRO A 165 -16.39 -2.89 11.08
CA PRO A 165 -15.23 -2.01 11.02
C PRO A 165 -14.02 -2.79 10.49
N GLN A 166 -13.90 -2.87 9.18
CA GLN A 166 -12.60 -3.13 8.60
C GLN A 166 -11.68 -2.00 9.06
N GLN A 167 -10.61 -2.35 9.78
CA GLN A 167 -9.65 -1.39 10.30
C GLN A 167 -8.33 -1.61 9.57
N PRO A 168 -8.04 -0.85 8.49
CA PRO A 168 -6.74 -0.91 7.85
C PRO A 168 -5.62 -0.72 8.87
N TYR A 169 -4.52 -1.45 8.69
CA TYR A 169 -3.33 -1.35 9.54
C TYR A 169 -2.09 -1.05 8.71
N LEU A 170 -1.34 -0.02 9.09
CA LEU A 170 -0.07 0.33 8.47
C LEU A 170 1.06 -0.02 9.43
N TRP A 171 2.03 -0.76 8.93
CA TRP A 171 3.30 -1.02 9.59
C TRP A 171 4.41 -0.40 8.75
N ASP A 172 5.38 0.23 9.38
CA ASP A 172 6.60 0.66 8.70
C ASP A 172 7.85 0.39 9.54
N SER A 173 8.97 0.28 8.85
CA SER A 173 10.32 0.14 9.42
C SER A 173 11.14 1.41 9.27
N LEU A 174 10.49 2.54 8.94
CA LEU A 174 11.16 3.80 8.76
C LEU A 174 11.66 4.29 10.12
N PRO A 175 12.88 4.85 10.23
CA PRO A 175 13.31 5.51 11.45
C PRO A 175 12.28 6.60 11.80
N SER A 176 11.97 6.79 13.08
CA SER A 176 10.97 7.73 13.61
C SER A 176 11.18 9.22 13.28
N ARG A 177 12.11 9.56 12.38
CA ARG A 177 12.31 10.90 11.83
C ARG A 177 11.34 11.14 10.67
N ARG A 178 10.14 11.60 11.01
CA ARG A 178 9.17 12.11 10.04
C ARG A 178 9.69 13.40 9.42
N TYR A 179 10.28 13.30 8.23
CA TYR A 179 10.51 14.48 7.39
C TYR A 179 9.20 14.80 6.66
N SER A 180 8.60 15.93 7.00
CA SER A 180 7.51 16.49 6.20
C SER A 180 8.10 17.42 5.14
N PHE A 181 7.93 17.08 3.87
CA PHE A 181 8.29 17.94 2.74
C PHE A 181 7.04 18.67 2.28
N ARG A 182 7.10 20.00 2.25
CA ARG A 182 6.04 20.87 1.74
C ARG A 182 6.57 21.56 0.49
N PHE A 183 5.83 21.45 -0.61
CA PHE A 183 6.10 22.17 -1.86
C PHE A 183 5.04 23.25 -2.02
N SER A 184 5.34 24.47 -1.60
CA SER A 184 4.39 25.57 -1.81
C SER A 184 4.45 26.06 -3.25
N ARG A 185 3.26 26.21 -3.85
CA ARG A 185 3.11 26.83 -5.16
C ARG A 185 3.20 28.35 -4.98
N THR A 186 4.38 28.92 -5.11
CA THR A 186 4.53 30.38 -5.28
C THR A 186 4.16 30.74 -6.71
N GLY A 187 3.23 31.68 -6.88
CA GLY A 187 2.62 32.06 -8.16
C GLY A 187 3.58 32.04 -9.35
N GLY A 188 3.20 31.31 -10.41
CA GLY A 188 3.96 31.21 -11.66
C GLY A 188 5.09 30.19 -11.63
N ARG A 189 4.78 28.95 -12.05
CA ARG A 189 5.66 27.85 -12.53
C ARG A 189 6.95 27.51 -11.75
N THR A 190 7.19 28.11 -10.60
CA THR A 190 8.44 27.96 -9.85
C THR A 190 8.15 27.30 -8.51
N MET A 191 8.78 26.15 -8.28
CA MET A 191 8.69 25.42 -7.02
C MET A 191 9.86 25.78 -6.10
N ARG A 192 9.54 26.11 -4.83
CA ARG A 192 10.53 26.28 -3.76
C ARG A 192 10.43 25.12 -2.78
N LEU A 193 11.57 24.54 -2.43
CA LEU A 193 11.69 23.49 -1.42
C LEU A 193 12.01 24.14 -0.07
N CYS A 194 11.17 23.90 0.93
CA CYS A 194 11.45 24.28 2.32
C CYS A 194 11.58 23.01 3.17
N LEU A 195 12.71 22.87 3.87
CA LEU A 195 12.96 21.80 4.83
C LEU A 195 12.43 22.24 6.20
N GLY A 196 11.45 21.52 6.74
CA GLY A 196 10.95 21.75 8.10
C GLY A 196 11.07 20.46 8.93
N LYS A 197 11.70 20.55 10.10
CA LYS A 197 11.55 19.54 11.16
C LYS A 197 10.17 19.74 11.79
N GLN A 198 9.35 18.71 11.91
CA GLN A 198 8.19 18.78 12.81
C GLN A 198 8.69 18.69 14.25
N PRO A 199 8.28 19.60 15.15
CA PRO A 199 8.52 19.44 16.58
C PRO A 199 7.64 18.31 17.12
N VAL A 200 8.18 17.60 18.12
CA VAL A 200 7.49 16.56 18.90
C VAL A 200 6.38 17.19 19.71
#